data_AF-A0AAV4GQP9-F1
#
_entry.id   AF-A0AAV4GQP9-F1
#
_cell.length_a   1.000
_cell.length_b   1.000
_cell.length_c   1.000
_cell.angle_alpha   90.00
_cell.angle_beta   90.00
_cell.angle_gamma   90.00
#
_symmetry.space_group_name_H-M   'P 1'
#
loop_
_entity.id
_entity.type
_entity.pdbx_description
1 polymer ?
#
loop_
_entity_poly.entity_id
_entity_poly.type
_entity_poly.pdbx_seq_one_letter_code
_entity_poly.pdbx_strand_id
1 'polypeptide(L)'
;MIPPITLSLFTIRDKELDTWVAYRSADATNARGQKPFMTTIMEPPTVSLISLTSPKFSRTKECQEFLEDEKRGLGRKLANCSQAERACVYTAIASIEDWLDLHSSALENIKTAVKLNGSNPEYLWLKAKLSRQQKAFEVQEEMMKKWKQGLTVFPPVGEVQRISSKNWSARDIKDQFVKKGIPVIVKDVVCTMTQMRWHLDYIKERAGSITVPVKRHISGSVEWAKLEESRTTTLADHIDKVQQNQTTDYLFDWSLPLHCPQLANEITVPEYFSGEMEDKVCLAGRVNESDVAVLTFKGIAVLKKTFF
;
A
#
# COMPACT_ATOMS: atom_id res chain seq x y z
N MET A 1 46.43 -16.66 -2.75
CA MET A 1 45.05 -17.18 -2.86
C MET A 1 44.13 -16.19 -2.17
N ILE A 2 43.30 -15.48 -2.94
CA ILE A 2 42.30 -14.54 -2.42
C ILE A 2 41.04 -15.36 -2.14
N PRO A 3 40.42 -15.29 -0.94
CA PRO A 3 39.21 -16.05 -0.66
C PRO A 3 38.04 -15.52 -1.51
N PRO A 4 37.09 -16.38 -1.91
CA PRO A 4 35.90 -15.94 -2.63
C PRO A 4 35.07 -15.00 -1.75
N ILE A 5 34.63 -13.88 -2.31
CA ILE A 5 33.63 -13.01 -1.69
C ILE A 5 32.31 -13.77 -1.72
N THR A 6 31.88 -14.28 -0.57
CA THR A 6 30.56 -14.86 -0.38
C THR A 6 29.54 -13.73 -0.21
N LEU A 7 28.57 -13.65 -1.12
CA LEU A 7 27.39 -12.80 -0.97
C LEU A 7 26.44 -13.46 0.04
N SER A 8 26.41 -12.92 1.25
CA SER A 8 25.41 -13.29 2.28
C SER A 8 24.22 -12.34 2.15
N LEU A 9 23.02 -12.86 1.87
CA LEU A 9 21.78 -12.11 2.11
C LEU A 9 21.66 -11.84 3.62
N PHE A 10 21.75 -10.57 4.03
CA PHE A 10 21.41 -10.15 5.39
C PHE A 10 20.01 -9.52 5.39
N THR A 11 19.11 -10.13 6.17
CA THR A 11 17.83 -9.53 6.54
C THR A 11 18.07 -8.51 7.64
N ILE A 12 18.01 -7.21 7.34
CA ILE A 12 18.00 -6.17 8.38
C ILE A 12 16.62 -6.19 9.03
N ARG A 13 16.56 -6.40 10.34
CA ARG A 13 15.31 -6.29 11.11
C ARG A 13 15.04 -4.82 11.39
N ASP A 14 13.80 -4.35 11.25
CA ASP A 14 13.38 -2.95 11.43
C ASP A 14 14.02 -2.22 12.64
N LYS A 15 14.28 -2.94 13.75
CA LYS A 15 14.92 -2.40 14.97
C LYS A 15 16.34 -1.84 14.76
N GLU A 16 17.11 -2.37 13.82
CA GLU A 16 18.49 -1.91 13.59
C GLU A 16 18.55 -0.59 12.81
N LEU A 17 17.56 -0.31 11.97
CA LEU A 17 17.45 0.95 11.24
C LEU A 17 17.01 2.10 12.16
N ASP A 18 16.05 1.84 13.06
CA ASP A 18 15.62 2.79 14.10
C ASP A 18 16.80 3.18 15.02
N THR A 19 17.67 2.21 15.33
CA THR A 19 18.88 2.44 16.12
C THR A 19 19.89 3.32 15.37
N TRP A 20 19.97 3.20 14.04
CA TRP A 20 20.88 3.97 13.20
C TRP A 20 20.42 5.43 12.98
N VAL A 21 19.12 5.64 12.77
CA VAL A 21 18.53 7.00 12.72
C VAL A 21 18.70 7.71 14.06
N ALA A 22 18.52 7.00 15.19
CA ALA A 22 18.79 7.54 16.52
C ALA A 22 20.28 7.89 16.73
N TYR A 23 21.20 7.09 16.18
CA TYR A 23 22.64 7.33 16.29
C TYR A 23 23.10 8.59 15.53
N ARG A 24 22.60 8.83 14.31
CA ARG A 24 22.89 10.09 13.57
C ARG A 24 22.27 11.32 14.22
N SER A 25 21.07 11.20 14.81
CA SER A 25 20.48 12.29 15.60
C SER A 25 21.31 12.61 16.84
N ALA A 26 21.97 11.62 17.45
CA ALA A 26 22.85 11.82 18.61
C ALA A 26 24.21 12.45 18.22
N ASP A 27 24.76 12.10 17.05
CA ASP A 27 26.02 12.68 16.53
C ASP A 27 25.87 14.14 16.12
N ALA A 28 24.67 14.57 15.68
CA ALA A 28 24.39 15.98 15.41
C ALA A 28 24.43 16.87 16.68
N THR A 29 24.31 16.27 17.87
CA THR A 29 24.35 16.99 19.16
C THR A 29 25.71 17.02 19.86
N ASN A 30 26.73 16.32 19.36
CA ASN A 30 28.00 16.20 20.07
C ASN A 30 29.15 16.98 19.43
N ALA A 31 29.00 18.31 19.37
CA ALA A 31 30.09 19.24 19.13
C ALA A 31 30.87 19.50 20.43
N ARG A 32 31.65 18.50 20.92
CA ARG A 32 32.82 18.70 21.80
C ARG A 32 33.51 17.37 22.18
N GLY A 33 34.62 17.09 21.50
CA GLY A 33 35.89 16.66 22.11
C GLY A 33 36.08 15.21 22.55
N GLN A 34 37.12 14.60 21.96
CA GLN A 34 37.88 13.38 22.34
C GLN A 34 37.37 12.02 21.82
N LYS A 35 38.17 11.43 20.91
CA LYS A 35 38.08 10.02 20.46
C LYS A 35 39.14 9.17 21.16
N PRO A 36 38.83 7.96 21.67
CA PRO A 36 39.85 6.97 21.98
C PRO A 36 40.27 6.21 20.72
N PHE A 37 41.56 5.92 20.62
CA PHE A 37 42.15 5.06 19.60
C PHE A 37 41.82 3.60 19.94
N MET A 38 41.02 2.93 19.09
CA MET A 38 40.94 1.47 19.05
C MET A 38 41.42 0.99 17.70
N THR A 39 42.47 0.15 17.73
CA THR A 39 43.02 -0.53 16.55
C THR A 39 42.09 -1.68 16.18
N THR A 40 41.08 -1.40 15.35
CA THR A 40 40.21 -2.44 14.78
C THR A 40 40.86 -2.97 13.50
N ILE A 41 41.07 -4.28 13.45
CA ILE A 41 41.46 -5.01 12.24
C ILE A 41 40.33 -4.83 11.22
N MET A 42 40.58 -4.10 10.13
CA MET A 42 39.63 -3.90 9.05
C MET A 42 39.44 -5.21 8.28
N GLU A 43 38.33 -5.89 8.53
CA GLU A 43 37.79 -6.87 7.57
C GLU A 43 37.37 -6.15 6.27
N PRO A 44 37.44 -6.81 5.10
CA PRO A 44 37.07 -6.19 3.84
C PRO A 44 35.61 -5.70 3.86
N PRO A 45 35.29 -4.59 3.19
CA PRO A 45 33.93 -4.03 3.20
C PRO A 45 32.96 -4.98 2.50
N THR A 46 32.20 -5.73 3.29
CA THR A 46 31.03 -6.49 2.84
C THR A 46 29.98 -5.48 2.38
N VAL A 47 29.62 -5.52 1.09
CA VAL A 47 28.49 -4.73 0.58
C VAL A 47 27.21 -5.37 1.09
N SER A 48 26.65 -4.82 2.16
CA SER A 48 25.36 -5.25 2.70
C SER A 48 24.24 -4.85 1.73
N LEU A 49 23.53 -5.84 1.18
CA LEU A 49 22.24 -5.59 0.55
C LEU A 49 21.25 -5.19 1.64
N ILE A 50 20.83 -3.93 1.64
CA ILE A 50 19.85 -3.42 2.59
C ILE A 50 18.48 -3.98 2.20
N SER A 51 18.05 -5.04 2.89
CA SER A 51 16.68 -5.52 2.81
C SER A 51 15.78 -4.60 3.64
N LEU A 52 15.41 -3.43 3.11
CA LEU A 52 14.32 -2.63 3.66
C LEU A 52 13.00 -3.34 3.34
N THR A 53 12.44 -4.09 4.29
CA THR A 53 11.18 -4.81 4.07
C THR A 53 9.94 -3.94 4.22
N SER A 54 10.09 -2.71 4.70
CA SER A 54 8.98 -1.77 4.89
C SER A 54 9.08 -0.60 3.92
N PRO A 55 8.20 -0.53 2.89
CA PRO A 55 8.09 0.59 1.96
C PRO A 55 8.00 1.97 2.64
N LYS A 56 7.53 2.00 3.89
CA LYS A 56 7.28 3.24 4.66
C LYS A 56 8.56 4.02 4.98
N PHE A 57 9.67 3.34 5.24
CA PHE A 57 10.91 4.01 5.65
C PHE A 57 11.64 4.67 4.49
N SER A 58 11.60 4.04 3.30
CA SER A 58 12.27 4.54 2.09
C SER A 58 11.79 5.93 1.62
N ARG A 59 10.64 6.38 2.13
CA ARG A 59 9.98 7.62 1.70
C ARG A 59 10.18 8.81 2.65
N THR A 60 10.86 8.64 3.77
CA THR A 60 11.22 9.81 4.59
C THR A 60 12.31 10.59 3.88
N LYS A 61 12.33 11.92 4.07
CA LYS A 61 13.34 12.78 3.44
C LYS A 61 14.75 12.36 3.84
N GLU A 62 14.94 11.99 5.11
CA GLU A 62 16.21 11.54 5.67
C GLU A 62 16.67 10.22 5.03
N CYS A 63 15.74 9.29 4.76
CA CYS A 63 16.07 8.05 4.08
C CYS A 63 16.40 8.29 2.60
N GLN A 64 15.65 9.16 1.92
CA GLN A 64 15.96 9.56 0.54
C GLN A 64 17.33 10.21 0.42
N GLU A 65 17.68 11.13 1.33
CA GLU A 65 19.01 11.75 1.39
C GLU A 65 20.10 10.69 1.62
N PHE A 66 19.88 9.75 2.54
CA PHE A 66 20.80 8.63 2.78
C PHE A 66 20.98 7.75 1.53
N LEU A 67 19.89 7.37 0.86
CA LEU A 67 19.91 6.56 -0.35
C LEU A 67 20.65 7.25 -1.49
N GLU A 68 20.43 8.55 -1.67
CA GLU A 68 21.19 9.36 -2.63
C GLU A 68 22.68 9.45 -2.29
N ASP A 69 23.04 9.58 -1.00
CA ASP A 69 24.43 9.56 -0.54
C ASP A 69 25.10 8.21 -0.85
N GLU A 70 24.43 7.10 -0.56
CA GLU A 70 24.89 5.74 -0.85
C GLU A 70 25.06 5.52 -2.35
N LYS A 71 24.09 5.94 -3.16
CA LYS A 71 24.19 5.92 -4.62
C LYS A 71 25.42 6.68 -5.12
N ARG A 72 25.72 7.86 -4.57
CA ARG A 72 26.94 8.62 -4.91
C ARG A 72 28.21 7.86 -4.49
N GLY A 73 28.21 7.20 -3.34
CA GLY A 73 29.30 6.33 -2.88
C GLY A 73 29.57 5.17 -3.83
N LEU A 74 28.53 4.45 -4.23
CA LEU A 74 28.61 3.36 -5.21
C LEU A 74 29.07 3.85 -6.59
N GLY A 75 28.62 5.03 -7.02
CA GLY A 75 29.09 5.67 -8.26
C GLY A 75 30.60 5.90 -8.27
N ARG A 76 31.19 6.34 -7.15
CA ARG A 76 32.66 6.45 -7.01
C ARG A 76 33.35 5.09 -7.06
N LYS A 77 32.75 4.05 -6.46
CA LYS A 77 33.30 2.69 -6.44
C LYS A 77 33.41 2.07 -7.84
N LEU A 78 32.48 2.40 -8.76
CA LEU A 78 32.51 1.91 -10.14
C LEU A 78 33.81 2.22 -10.89
N ALA A 79 34.49 3.33 -10.57
CA ALA A 79 35.73 3.71 -11.23
C ALA A 79 36.90 2.75 -10.93
N ASN A 80 36.89 2.12 -9.75
CA ASN A 80 38.04 1.39 -9.22
C ASN A 80 37.80 -0.12 -9.06
N CYS A 81 36.59 -0.63 -9.34
CA CYS A 81 36.26 -2.03 -9.09
C CYS A 81 36.47 -2.94 -10.32
N SER A 82 36.70 -4.21 -10.03
CA SER A 82 36.85 -5.28 -11.03
C SER A 82 35.54 -5.51 -11.79
N GLN A 83 35.60 -6.21 -12.93
CA GLN A 83 34.41 -6.46 -13.76
C GLN A 83 33.29 -7.20 -13.00
N ALA A 84 33.64 -8.21 -12.18
CA ALA A 84 32.66 -8.94 -11.39
C ALA A 84 32.00 -8.04 -10.33
N GLU A 85 32.79 -7.20 -9.65
CA GLU A 85 32.27 -6.25 -8.67
C GLU A 85 31.41 -5.15 -9.32
N ARG A 86 31.72 -4.72 -10.55
CA ARG A 86 30.91 -3.74 -11.28
C ARG A 86 29.47 -4.22 -11.44
N ALA A 87 29.26 -5.49 -11.75
CA ALA A 87 27.91 -6.04 -11.89
C ALA A 87 27.11 -5.94 -10.58
N CYS A 88 27.75 -6.26 -9.44
CA CYS A 88 27.15 -6.09 -8.11
C CYS A 88 26.85 -4.62 -7.80
N VAL A 89 27.78 -3.71 -8.09
CA VAL A 89 27.60 -2.27 -7.83
C VAL A 89 26.47 -1.68 -8.67
N TYR A 90 26.37 -2.02 -9.97
CA TYR A 90 25.25 -1.61 -10.81
C TYR A 90 23.90 -2.15 -10.31
N THR A 91 23.87 -3.40 -9.83
CA THR A 91 22.67 -3.98 -9.23
C THR A 91 22.25 -3.23 -7.96
N ALA A 92 23.22 -2.88 -7.10
CA ALA A 92 22.95 -2.10 -5.89
C ALA A 92 22.42 -0.69 -6.21
N ILE A 93 23.01 0.00 -7.19
CA ILE A 93 22.51 1.30 -7.68
C ILE A 93 21.09 1.15 -8.23
N ALA A 94 20.83 0.13 -9.04
CA ALA A 94 19.49 -0.12 -9.59
C ALA A 94 18.44 -0.33 -8.49
N SER A 95 18.78 -1.07 -7.43
CA SER A 95 17.91 -1.25 -6.27
C SER A 95 17.64 0.08 -5.56
N ILE A 96 18.67 0.89 -5.30
CA ILE A 96 18.50 2.22 -4.68
C ILE A 96 17.62 3.13 -5.53
N GLU A 97 17.79 3.11 -6.84
CA GLU A 97 16.98 3.90 -7.76
C GLU A 97 15.53 3.43 -7.85
N ASP A 98 15.27 2.11 -7.74
CA ASP A 98 13.90 1.59 -7.59
C ASP A 98 13.25 2.13 -6.32
N TRP A 99 14.00 2.20 -5.22
CA TRP A 99 13.54 2.79 -3.95
C TRP A 99 13.27 4.30 -4.02
N LEU A 100 13.97 5.01 -4.90
CA LEU A 100 13.80 6.45 -5.13
C LEU A 100 12.78 6.77 -6.24
N ASP A 101 11.99 5.78 -6.68
CA ASP A 101 11.03 5.89 -7.80
C ASP A 101 11.67 6.35 -9.14
N LEU A 102 12.98 6.11 -9.32
CA LEU A 102 13.74 6.43 -10.53
C LEU A 102 13.79 5.23 -11.50
N HIS A 103 12.61 4.68 -11.84
CA HIS A 103 12.49 3.37 -12.51
C HIS A 103 13.25 3.26 -13.84
N SER A 104 13.28 4.31 -14.66
CA SER A 104 14.03 4.30 -15.93
C SER A 104 15.54 4.16 -15.70
N SER A 105 16.08 4.89 -14.72
CA SER A 105 17.50 4.80 -14.35
C SER A 105 17.83 3.42 -13.77
N ALA A 106 16.96 2.92 -12.88
CA ALA A 106 17.08 1.61 -12.28
C ALA A 106 17.14 0.52 -13.35
N LEU A 107 16.26 0.59 -14.37
CA LEU A 107 16.24 -0.38 -15.45
C LEU A 107 17.52 -0.35 -16.30
N GLU A 108 18.10 0.81 -16.57
CA GLU A 108 19.36 0.92 -17.31
C GLU A 108 20.55 0.36 -16.53
N ASN A 109 20.60 0.62 -15.21
CA ASN A 109 21.63 0.07 -14.34
C ASN A 109 21.54 -1.47 -14.24
N ILE A 110 20.34 -2.05 -14.06
CA ILE A 110 20.20 -3.51 -14.01
C ILE A 110 20.46 -4.18 -15.36
N LYS A 111 20.09 -3.55 -16.49
CA LYS A 111 20.47 -4.04 -17.82
C LYS A 111 21.99 -4.10 -17.97
N THR A 112 22.71 -3.12 -17.43
CA THR A 112 24.17 -3.08 -17.43
C THR A 112 24.75 -4.20 -16.56
N ALA A 113 24.21 -4.43 -15.36
CA ALA A 113 24.60 -5.56 -14.53
C ALA A 113 24.40 -6.93 -15.22
N VAL A 114 23.25 -7.14 -15.87
CA VAL A 114 22.96 -8.37 -16.64
C VAL A 114 23.91 -8.53 -17.84
N LYS A 115 24.34 -7.45 -18.50
CA LYS A 115 25.34 -7.53 -19.57
C LYS A 115 26.71 -7.99 -19.04
N LEU A 116 27.06 -7.58 -17.82
CA LEU A 116 28.33 -7.94 -17.18
C LEU A 116 28.32 -9.36 -16.62
N ASN A 117 27.18 -9.84 -16.12
CA ASN A 117 27.00 -11.18 -15.58
C ASN A 117 25.58 -11.71 -15.87
N GLY A 118 25.39 -12.23 -17.09
CA GLY A 118 24.08 -12.66 -17.58
C GLY A 118 23.54 -13.95 -16.98
N SER A 119 24.39 -14.73 -16.30
CA SER A 119 24.03 -16.00 -15.66
C SER A 119 23.46 -15.82 -14.25
N ASN A 120 23.51 -14.63 -13.65
CA ASN A 120 23.04 -14.42 -12.28
C ASN A 120 21.49 -14.36 -12.24
N PRO A 121 20.82 -15.29 -11.53
CA PRO A 121 19.36 -15.35 -11.49
C PRO A 121 18.72 -14.15 -10.77
N GLU A 122 19.38 -13.55 -9.79
CA GLU A 122 18.88 -12.38 -9.07
C GLU A 122 18.83 -11.15 -9.98
N TYR A 123 19.84 -10.98 -10.85
CA TYR A 123 19.88 -9.85 -11.79
C TYR A 123 18.79 -9.97 -12.85
N LEU A 124 18.56 -11.20 -13.34
CA LEU A 124 17.48 -11.50 -14.26
C LEU A 124 16.11 -11.24 -13.63
N TRP A 125 15.91 -11.65 -12.37
CA TRP A 125 14.69 -11.39 -11.62
C TRP A 125 14.44 -9.88 -11.44
N LEU A 126 15.45 -9.13 -10.98
CA LEU A 126 15.32 -7.68 -10.75
C LEU A 126 15.08 -6.93 -12.06
N LYS A 127 15.73 -7.32 -13.16
CA LYS A 127 15.45 -6.79 -14.50
C LYS A 127 14.00 -7.05 -14.92
N ALA A 128 13.49 -8.26 -14.71
CA ALA A 128 12.10 -8.61 -15.05
C ALA A 128 11.09 -7.86 -14.16
N LYS A 129 11.41 -7.62 -12.89
CA LYS A 129 10.62 -6.77 -11.98
C LYS A 129 10.56 -5.33 -12.50
N LEU A 130 11.72 -4.69 -12.70
CA LEU A 130 11.82 -3.30 -13.16
C LEU A 130 11.19 -3.09 -14.53
N SER A 131 11.33 -4.05 -15.46
CA SER A 131 10.69 -3.99 -16.78
C SER A 131 9.15 -3.99 -16.68
N ARG A 132 8.58 -4.79 -15.76
CA ARG A 132 7.13 -4.82 -15.52
C ARG A 132 6.64 -3.52 -14.88
N GLN A 133 7.39 -2.98 -13.92
CA GLN A 133 7.07 -1.69 -13.29
C GLN A 133 7.07 -0.56 -14.34
N GLN A 134 8.14 -0.41 -15.13
CA GLN A 134 8.20 0.63 -16.16
C GLN A 134 7.04 0.53 -17.16
N LYS A 135 6.75 -0.68 -17.66
CA LYS A 135 5.60 -0.88 -18.56
C LYS A 135 4.27 -0.47 -17.92
N ALA A 136 4.07 -0.78 -16.64
CA ALA A 136 2.88 -0.35 -15.92
C ALA A 136 2.78 1.18 -15.83
N PHE A 137 3.90 1.87 -15.54
CA PHE A 137 3.95 3.32 -15.53
C PHE A 137 3.65 3.94 -16.90
N GLU A 138 4.25 3.43 -17.97
CA GLU A 138 3.99 3.90 -19.34
C GLU A 138 2.51 3.75 -19.72
N VAL A 139 1.91 2.61 -19.41
CA VAL A 139 0.48 2.37 -19.64
C VAL A 139 -0.39 3.33 -18.82
N GLN A 140 -0.05 3.55 -17.55
CA GLN A 140 -0.76 4.49 -16.70
C GLN A 140 -0.64 5.92 -17.22
N GLU A 141 0.55 6.35 -17.64
CA GLU A 141 0.78 7.68 -18.19
C GLU A 141 0.00 7.88 -19.50
N GLU A 142 0.02 6.89 -20.40
CA GLU A 142 -0.75 6.91 -21.64
C GLU A 142 -2.26 6.98 -21.36
N MET A 143 -2.75 6.15 -20.43
CA MET A 143 -4.15 6.19 -19.99
C MET A 143 -4.51 7.56 -19.40
N MET A 144 -3.67 8.12 -18.52
CA MET A 144 -3.86 9.44 -17.93
C MET A 144 -3.83 10.54 -19.00
N LYS A 145 -2.99 10.42 -20.02
CA LYS A 145 -2.92 11.37 -21.14
C LYS A 145 -4.18 11.30 -22.00
N LYS A 146 -4.62 10.10 -22.39
CA LYS A 146 -5.90 9.89 -23.09
C LYS A 146 -7.06 10.41 -22.24
N TRP A 147 -7.03 10.18 -20.93
CA TRP A 147 -8.05 10.62 -20.01
C TRP A 147 -8.10 12.14 -19.91
N LYS A 148 -6.95 12.82 -19.80
CA LYS A 148 -6.84 14.29 -19.83
C LYS A 148 -7.28 14.89 -21.18
N GLN A 149 -7.08 14.17 -22.28
CA GLN A 149 -7.50 14.62 -23.62
C GLN A 149 -8.99 14.37 -23.88
N GLY A 150 -9.58 13.33 -23.29
CA GLY A 150 -10.96 12.90 -23.52
C GLY A 150 -11.98 13.38 -22.47
N LEU A 151 -11.57 13.70 -21.25
CA LEU A 151 -12.43 14.36 -20.27
C LEU A 151 -12.25 15.87 -20.35
N THR A 152 -13.12 16.52 -21.11
CA THR A 152 -13.27 17.99 -21.02
C THR A 152 -13.97 18.42 -19.74
N VAL A 153 -14.79 17.57 -19.11
CA VAL A 153 -15.36 17.80 -17.77
C VAL A 153 -15.76 16.42 -17.22
N PHE A 154 -15.53 16.13 -15.93
CA PHE A 154 -16.27 15.04 -15.27
C PHE A 154 -17.75 15.27 -15.56
N PRO A 155 -18.55 14.27 -15.99
CA PRO A 155 -19.96 14.51 -16.24
C PRO A 155 -20.55 15.22 -15.02
N PRO A 156 -21.36 16.27 -15.21
CA PRO A 156 -21.91 17.01 -14.09
C PRO A 156 -22.55 15.99 -13.13
N VAL A 157 -22.30 16.16 -11.84
CA VAL A 157 -22.81 15.25 -10.82
C VAL A 157 -24.34 15.30 -10.92
N GLY A 158 -24.91 14.29 -11.57
CA GLY A 158 -26.35 14.14 -11.71
C GLY A 158 -26.95 13.71 -10.38
N GLU A 159 -28.21 14.07 -10.18
CA GLU A 159 -28.98 13.51 -9.07
C GLU A 159 -29.14 12.00 -9.28
N VAL A 160 -28.72 11.20 -8.31
CA VAL A 160 -28.89 9.74 -8.34
C VAL A 160 -30.29 9.40 -7.84
N GLN A 161 -31.06 8.67 -8.65
CA GLN A 161 -32.42 8.27 -8.30
C GLN A 161 -32.44 7.48 -6.98
N ARG A 162 -33.40 7.81 -6.12
CA ARG A 162 -33.63 7.15 -4.83
C ARG A 162 -34.95 6.37 -4.87
N ILE A 163 -34.89 5.05 -4.66
CA ILE A 163 -36.07 4.18 -4.60
C ILE A 163 -36.18 3.54 -3.21
N SER A 164 -37.37 3.11 -2.81
CA SER A 164 -37.57 2.32 -1.58
C SER A 164 -37.61 0.83 -1.92
N SER A 165 -36.89 0.00 -1.17
CA SER A 165 -36.94 -1.46 -1.33
C SER A 165 -38.34 -2.05 -1.10
N LYS A 166 -39.22 -1.33 -0.40
CA LYS A 166 -40.61 -1.74 -0.14
C LYS A 166 -41.50 -1.69 -1.37
N ASN A 167 -41.16 -0.85 -2.34
CA ASN A 167 -41.98 -0.58 -3.53
C ASN A 167 -41.42 -1.23 -4.81
N TRP A 168 -40.26 -1.91 -4.72
CA TRP A 168 -39.53 -2.41 -5.87
C TRP A 168 -39.10 -3.86 -5.61
N SER A 169 -39.44 -4.77 -6.52
CA SER A 169 -38.96 -6.14 -6.42
C SER A 169 -37.48 -6.23 -6.80
N ALA A 170 -36.78 -7.27 -6.32
CA ALA A 170 -35.40 -7.52 -6.70
C ALA A 170 -35.23 -7.65 -8.24
N ARG A 171 -36.23 -8.21 -8.93
CA ARG A 171 -36.26 -8.32 -10.39
C ARG A 171 -36.32 -6.93 -11.04
N ASP A 172 -37.21 -6.06 -10.58
CA ASP A 172 -37.35 -4.71 -11.13
C ASP A 172 -36.07 -3.89 -10.94
N ILE A 173 -35.45 -3.99 -9.76
CA ILE A 173 -34.17 -3.32 -9.47
C ILE A 173 -33.08 -3.82 -10.44
N LYS A 174 -32.99 -5.15 -10.63
CA LYS A 174 -32.00 -5.76 -11.51
C LYS A 174 -32.20 -5.36 -12.97
N ASP A 175 -33.43 -5.38 -13.46
CA ASP A 175 -33.75 -5.10 -14.86
C ASP A 175 -33.67 -3.60 -15.20
N GLN A 176 -34.07 -2.72 -14.28
CA GLN A 176 -34.08 -1.28 -14.53
C GLN A 176 -32.74 -0.60 -14.27
N PHE A 177 -31.97 -1.06 -13.28
CA PHE A 177 -30.75 -0.37 -12.87
C PHE A 177 -29.49 -1.19 -13.14
N VAL A 178 -29.42 -2.41 -12.62
CA VAL A 178 -28.20 -3.23 -12.65
C VAL A 178 -27.80 -3.59 -14.08
N LYS A 179 -28.68 -4.23 -14.85
CA LYS A 179 -28.38 -4.65 -16.24
C LYS A 179 -28.05 -3.48 -17.16
N LYS A 180 -28.56 -2.29 -16.85
CA LYS A 180 -28.37 -1.07 -17.64
C LYS A 180 -27.16 -0.25 -17.18
N GLY A 181 -26.50 -0.63 -16.08
CA GLY A 181 -25.40 0.14 -15.50
C GLY A 181 -25.81 1.53 -14.99
N ILE A 182 -27.08 1.69 -14.57
CA ILE A 182 -27.61 2.95 -14.06
C ILE A 182 -27.47 2.99 -12.54
N PRO A 183 -26.81 4.01 -11.96
CA PRO A 183 -26.68 4.13 -10.51
C PRO A 183 -28.03 4.44 -9.86
N VAL A 184 -28.31 3.80 -8.73
CA VAL A 184 -29.53 3.99 -7.93
C VAL A 184 -29.21 3.86 -6.44
N ILE A 185 -29.88 4.64 -5.59
CA ILE A 185 -29.85 4.51 -4.14
C ILE A 185 -31.10 3.75 -3.70
N VAL A 186 -30.93 2.55 -3.16
CA VAL A 186 -32.03 1.72 -2.63
C VAL A 186 -32.16 1.97 -1.13
N LYS A 187 -33.21 2.70 -0.74
CA LYS A 187 -33.57 2.99 0.65
C LYS A 187 -34.24 1.79 1.31
N ASP A 188 -34.29 1.80 2.64
CA ASP A 188 -34.98 0.81 3.48
C ASP A 188 -34.40 -0.62 3.41
N VAL A 189 -33.27 -0.83 2.71
CA VAL A 189 -32.62 -2.14 2.59
C VAL A 189 -31.92 -2.58 3.87
N VAL A 190 -31.32 -1.64 4.62
CA VAL A 190 -30.52 -1.97 5.80
C VAL A 190 -31.37 -2.67 6.86
N CYS A 191 -32.62 -2.24 7.03
CA CYS A 191 -33.57 -2.84 7.98
C CYS A 191 -33.92 -4.30 7.66
N THR A 192 -33.68 -4.77 6.43
CA THR A 192 -33.89 -6.17 6.03
C THR A 192 -32.59 -6.96 5.95
N MET A 193 -31.44 -6.28 5.95
CA MET A 193 -30.14 -6.92 5.84
C MET A 193 -29.63 -7.44 7.18
N THR A 194 -29.95 -6.79 8.30
CA THR A 194 -29.48 -7.22 9.62
C THR A 194 -30.65 -7.47 10.55
N GLN A 195 -30.52 -8.47 11.43
CA GLN A 195 -31.55 -8.76 12.44
C GLN A 195 -31.75 -7.59 13.42
N MET A 196 -30.67 -6.84 13.67
CA MET A 196 -30.68 -5.63 14.48
C MET A 196 -29.77 -4.55 13.88
N ARG A 197 -30.02 -3.30 14.24
CA ARG A 197 -29.20 -2.18 13.78
C ARG A 197 -27.82 -2.24 14.43
N TRP A 198 -26.77 -2.32 13.60
CA TRP A 198 -25.40 -2.25 14.08
C TRP A 198 -25.03 -0.81 14.46
N HIS A 199 -24.60 -0.64 15.71
CA HIS A 199 -23.95 0.57 16.20
C HIS A 199 -22.56 0.21 16.73
N LEU A 200 -21.71 1.22 16.97
CA LEU A 200 -20.33 1.00 17.36
C LEU A 200 -20.20 0.20 18.65
N ASP A 201 -21.05 0.45 19.66
CA ASP A 201 -21.00 -0.30 20.91
C ASP A 201 -21.35 -1.78 20.72
N TYR A 202 -22.32 -2.09 19.84
CA TYR A 202 -22.67 -3.46 19.49
C TYR A 202 -21.50 -4.21 18.83
N ILE A 203 -20.85 -3.56 17.86
CA ILE A 203 -19.68 -4.11 17.20
C ILE A 203 -18.53 -4.29 18.20
N LYS A 204 -18.34 -3.33 19.11
CA LYS A 204 -17.34 -3.39 20.17
C LYS A 204 -17.60 -4.55 21.14
N GLU A 205 -18.85 -4.80 21.52
CA GLU A 205 -19.23 -5.94 22.37
C GLU A 205 -18.91 -7.28 21.69
N ARG A 206 -19.25 -7.43 20.40
CA ARG A 206 -19.12 -8.70 19.68
C ARG A 206 -17.71 -8.99 19.15
N ALA A 207 -16.97 -7.95 18.78
CA ALA A 207 -15.71 -8.07 18.04
C ALA A 207 -14.56 -7.23 18.62
N GLY A 208 -14.80 -6.51 19.73
CA GLY A 208 -13.85 -5.52 20.26
C GLY A 208 -12.49 -6.09 20.65
N SER A 209 -12.43 -7.35 21.13
CA SER A 209 -11.18 -8.03 21.49
C SER A 209 -10.35 -8.50 20.29
N ILE A 210 -10.92 -8.47 19.08
CA ILE A 210 -10.24 -8.95 17.88
C ILE A 210 -9.17 -7.93 17.47
N THR A 211 -7.98 -8.43 17.20
CA THR A 211 -6.86 -7.63 16.73
C THR A 211 -6.95 -7.43 15.22
N VAL A 212 -6.87 -6.18 14.77
CA VAL A 212 -7.03 -5.79 13.37
C VAL A 212 -5.88 -4.91 12.89
N PRO A 213 -5.38 -5.10 11.65
CA PRO A 213 -4.50 -4.14 11.01
C PRO A 213 -5.32 -2.94 10.53
N VAL A 214 -4.90 -1.74 10.88
CA VAL A 214 -5.50 -0.49 10.38
C VAL A 214 -4.58 0.17 9.35
N LYS A 215 -5.15 0.85 8.38
CA LYS A 215 -4.42 1.52 7.29
C LYS A 215 -4.45 3.03 7.46
N ARG A 216 -3.48 3.74 6.86
CA ARG A 216 -3.43 5.20 6.79
C ARG A 216 -3.31 5.64 5.34
N HIS A 217 -3.97 6.75 5.01
CA HIS A 217 -3.81 7.37 3.71
C HIS A 217 -2.45 8.09 3.61
N ILE A 218 -1.67 7.76 2.58
CA ILE A 218 -0.38 8.38 2.31
C ILE A 218 -0.40 9.00 0.91
N SER A 219 -0.28 10.32 0.82
CA SER A 219 -0.23 11.02 -0.46
C SER A 219 1.05 10.64 -1.22
N GLY A 220 0.92 9.82 -2.26
CA GLY A 220 2.05 9.28 -3.02
C GLY A 220 2.26 7.78 -2.86
N SER A 221 1.45 7.11 -2.03
CA SER A 221 1.47 5.65 -2.00
C SER A 221 1.04 5.04 -3.33
N VAL A 222 1.78 4.00 -3.73
CA VAL A 222 1.47 3.13 -4.87
C VAL A 222 0.51 1.99 -4.49
N GLU A 223 0.22 1.82 -3.20
CA GLU A 223 -0.72 0.81 -2.72
C GLU A 223 -2.16 1.17 -3.11
N TRP A 224 -3.01 0.15 -3.16
CA TRP A 224 -4.42 0.34 -3.52
C TRP A 224 -5.11 1.37 -2.61
N ALA A 225 -5.85 2.29 -3.23
CA ALA A 225 -6.50 3.43 -2.56
C ALA A 225 -5.55 4.37 -1.78
N LYS A 226 -4.23 4.31 -2.04
CA LYS A 226 -3.18 5.04 -1.30
C LYS A 226 -3.18 4.72 0.20
N LEU A 227 -3.63 3.53 0.56
CA LEU A 227 -3.76 3.07 1.94
C LEU A 227 -2.61 2.12 2.26
N GLU A 228 -1.75 2.54 3.18
CA GLU A 228 -0.66 1.70 3.69
C GLU A 228 -1.00 1.20 5.08
N GLU A 229 -0.49 0.02 5.44
CA GLU A 229 -0.63 -0.47 6.81
C GLU A 229 -0.06 0.57 7.79
N SER A 230 -0.74 0.84 8.89
CA SER A 230 -0.31 1.82 9.89
C SER A 230 0.22 1.08 11.11
N ARG A 231 -0.68 0.37 11.81
CA ARG A 231 -0.39 -0.42 13.01
C ARG A 231 -1.43 -1.52 13.16
N THR A 232 -1.19 -2.40 14.12
CA THR A 232 -2.13 -3.41 14.59
C THR A 232 -2.70 -2.98 15.95
N THR A 233 -4.01 -3.11 16.15
CA THR A 233 -4.72 -2.67 17.36
C THR A 233 -5.94 -3.55 17.62
N THR A 234 -6.50 -3.54 18.82
CA THR A 234 -7.83 -4.15 19.03
C THR A 234 -8.90 -3.32 18.34
N LEU A 235 -9.98 -3.96 17.87
CA LEU A 235 -11.10 -3.27 17.25
C LEU A 235 -11.78 -2.30 18.23
N ALA A 236 -11.87 -2.68 19.51
CA ALA A 236 -12.38 -1.82 20.57
C ALA A 236 -11.58 -0.51 20.70
N ASP A 237 -10.25 -0.61 20.80
CA ASP A 237 -9.38 0.57 20.90
C ASP A 237 -9.45 1.44 19.64
N HIS A 238 -9.60 0.81 18.46
CA HIS A 238 -9.75 1.55 17.22
C HIS A 238 -11.07 2.34 17.19
N ILE A 239 -12.19 1.69 17.57
CA ILE A 239 -13.50 2.32 17.67
C ILE A 239 -13.46 3.50 18.63
N ASP A 240 -12.85 3.35 19.81
CA ASP A 240 -12.72 4.42 20.80
C ASP A 240 -11.95 5.62 20.23
N LYS A 241 -10.81 5.37 19.58
CA LYS A 241 -10.01 6.42 18.95
C LYS A 241 -10.77 7.13 17.82
N VAL A 242 -11.60 6.41 17.06
CA VAL A 242 -12.44 7.01 16.01
C VAL A 242 -13.56 7.87 16.63
N GLN A 243 -14.23 7.38 17.67
CA GLN A 243 -15.27 8.15 18.37
C GLN A 243 -14.71 9.44 19.00
N GLN A 244 -13.48 9.39 19.50
CA GLN A 244 -12.77 10.51 20.12
C GLN A 244 -12.01 11.38 19.10
N ASN A 245 -12.08 11.10 17.80
CA ASN A 245 -11.33 11.79 16.74
C ASN A 245 -9.79 11.80 16.96
N GLN A 246 -9.24 10.78 17.62
CA GLN A 246 -7.81 10.65 17.94
C GLN A 246 -7.01 9.90 16.87
N THR A 247 -7.66 9.42 15.81
CA THR A 247 -6.98 8.72 14.73
C THR A 247 -7.62 9.01 13.39
N THR A 248 -6.78 9.12 12.36
CA THR A 248 -7.18 9.15 10.95
C THR A 248 -6.96 7.81 10.26
N ASP A 249 -6.53 6.80 11.03
CA ASP A 249 -6.36 5.45 10.52
C ASP A 249 -7.74 4.84 10.22
N TYR A 250 -7.78 3.90 9.30
CA TYR A 250 -8.99 3.36 8.69
C TYR A 250 -8.91 1.83 8.62
N LEU A 251 -9.93 1.16 9.13
CA LEU A 251 -10.11 -0.27 8.91
C LEU A 251 -10.64 -0.50 7.50
N PHE A 252 -9.86 -1.17 6.66
CA PHE A 252 -10.17 -1.34 5.24
C PHE A 252 -9.89 -2.77 4.79
N ASP A 253 -10.84 -3.32 4.03
CA ASP A 253 -10.76 -4.69 3.47
C ASP A 253 -10.64 -5.79 4.55
N TRP A 254 -11.36 -5.61 5.66
CA TRP A 254 -11.38 -6.59 6.75
C TRP A 254 -12.54 -7.57 6.55
N SER A 255 -12.21 -8.79 6.14
CA SER A 255 -13.21 -9.83 5.83
C SER A 255 -13.97 -10.30 7.08
N LEU A 256 -15.20 -9.80 7.26
CA LEU A 256 -16.07 -10.22 8.36
C LEU A 256 -16.27 -11.75 8.42
N PRO A 257 -16.57 -12.47 7.32
CA PRO A 257 -16.73 -13.92 7.39
C PRO A 257 -15.50 -14.67 7.92
N LEU A 258 -14.30 -14.16 7.63
CA LEU A 258 -13.06 -14.77 8.09
C LEU A 258 -12.73 -14.42 9.54
N HIS A 259 -12.92 -13.15 9.93
CA HIS A 259 -12.42 -12.64 11.19
C HIS A 259 -13.49 -12.51 12.27
N CYS A 260 -14.75 -12.30 11.91
CA CYS A 260 -15.88 -12.20 12.83
C CYS A 260 -17.14 -12.87 12.23
N PRO A 261 -17.13 -14.21 12.12
CA PRO A 261 -18.22 -14.96 11.48
C PRO A 261 -19.56 -14.78 12.19
N GLN A 262 -19.57 -14.47 13.50
CA GLN A 262 -20.80 -14.21 14.25
C GLN A 262 -21.54 -13.00 13.68
N LEU A 263 -20.83 -11.89 13.47
CA LEU A 263 -21.40 -10.70 12.83
C LEU A 263 -21.74 -10.97 11.36
N ALA A 264 -20.89 -11.71 10.63
CA ALA A 264 -21.17 -12.03 9.22
C ALA A 264 -22.50 -12.80 9.04
N ASN A 265 -22.80 -13.73 9.94
CA ASN A 265 -24.03 -14.54 9.89
C ASN A 265 -25.31 -13.74 10.16
N GLU A 266 -25.21 -12.53 10.72
CA GLU A 266 -26.35 -11.64 10.94
C GLU A 266 -26.71 -10.84 9.67
N ILE A 267 -25.85 -10.86 8.66
CA ILE A 267 -26.03 -10.11 7.41
C ILE A 267 -26.66 -10.99 6.34
N THR A 268 -27.81 -10.56 5.84
CA THR A 268 -28.47 -11.09 4.66
C THR A 268 -28.14 -10.21 3.46
N VAL A 269 -27.62 -10.83 2.40
CA VAL A 269 -27.33 -10.14 1.13
C VAL A 269 -28.64 -10.01 0.32
N PRO A 270 -29.04 -8.82 -0.12
CA PRO A 270 -30.26 -8.66 -0.93
C PRO A 270 -30.22 -9.47 -2.23
N GLU A 271 -31.36 -10.04 -2.63
CA GLU A 271 -31.45 -10.96 -3.80
C GLU A 271 -31.01 -10.35 -5.13
N TYR A 272 -31.16 -9.04 -5.30
CA TYR A 272 -30.68 -8.38 -6.53
C TYR A 272 -29.14 -8.34 -6.62
N PHE A 273 -28.43 -8.73 -5.56
CA PHE A 273 -26.99 -9.03 -5.58
C PHE A 273 -26.67 -10.53 -5.69
N SER A 274 -27.62 -11.45 -5.49
CA SER A 274 -27.36 -12.90 -5.34
C SER A 274 -27.28 -13.70 -6.65
N GLY A 275 -26.93 -13.07 -7.78
CA GLY A 275 -26.73 -13.75 -9.07
C GLY A 275 -25.29 -13.71 -9.56
N GLU A 276 -25.01 -14.39 -10.68
CA GLU A 276 -23.76 -14.37 -11.46
C GLU A 276 -23.37 -12.93 -11.89
N MET A 277 -22.97 -12.09 -10.94
CA MET A 277 -22.35 -10.78 -11.18
C MET A 277 -20.83 -10.92 -11.07
N GLU A 278 -20.27 -11.96 -11.69
CA GLU A 278 -18.83 -12.25 -11.58
C GLU A 278 -17.97 -11.18 -12.27
N ASP A 279 -18.51 -10.34 -13.18
CA ASP A 279 -17.64 -9.54 -14.05
C ASP A 279 -17.70 -8.00 -13.99
N LYS A 280 -18.75 -7.30 -13.53
CA LYS A 280 -18.90 -5.87 -13.95
C LYS A 280 -19.48 -4.82 -12.99
N VAL A 281 -19.53 -5.01 -11.67
CA VAL A 281 -20.06 -3.94 -10.78
C VAL A 281 -19.00 -3.35 -9.86
N CYS A 282 -18.47 -2.19 -10.27
CA CYS A 282 -17.84 -1.23 -9.36
C CYS A 282 -18.73 0.01 -9.28
N LEU A 283 -19.38 0.22 -8.14
CA LEU A 283 -20.06 1.48 -7.83
C LEU A 283 -19.27 2.21 -6.75
N ALA A 284 -18.67 3.33 -7.12
CA ALA A 284 -18.10 4.30 -6.18
C ALA A 284 -18.81 5.64 -6.41
N GLY A 285 -19.68 6.01 -5.48
CA GLY A 285 -20.32 7.32 -5.43
C GLY A 285 -20.19 7.91 -4.03
N ARG A 286 -19.97 9.22 -3.94
CA ARG A 286 -20.09 9.94 -2.66
C ARG A 286 -21.57 10.02 -2.30
N VAL A 287 -21.96 9.44 -1.17
CA VAL A 287 -23.32 9.57 -0.65
C VAL A 287 -23.24 10.25 0.71
N ASN A 288 -23.91 11.40 0.83
CA ASN A 288 -24.05 12.12 2.09
C ASN A 288 -25.34 11.62 2.75
N GLU A 289 -25.27 10.68 3.70
CA GLU A 289 -26.31 10.36 4.70
C GLU A 289 -25.95 9.10 5.53
N SER A 290 -26.54 8.99 6.72
CA SER A 290 -26.29 7.94 7.73
C SER A 290 -26.86 6.55 7.41
N ASP A 291 -27.58 6.38 6.30
CA ASP A 291 -28.41 5.19 6.05
C ASP A 291 -28.15 4.53 4.68
N VAL A 292 -26.95 4.69 4.13
CA VAL A 292 -26.58 4.09 2.83
C VAL A 292 -25.48 3.05 3.01
N ALA A 293 -25.82 1.78 2.77
CA ALA A 293 -24.86 0.70 2.62
C ALA A 293 -24.38 0.66 1.15
N VAL A 294 -23.08 0.81 0.93
CA VAL A 294 -22.45 0.53 -0.37
C VAL A 294 -21.83 -0.87 -0.28
N LEU A 295 -22.53 -1.85 -0.85
CA LEU A 295 -22.01 -3.21 -0.98
C LEU A 295 -21.12 -3.29 -2.21
N THR A 296 -19.84 -3.60 -1.98
CA THR A 296 -18.94 -4.03 -3.05
C THR A 296 -18.63 -5.52 -2.86
N PHE A 297 -18.62 -6.29 -3.94
CA PHE A 297 -18.51 -7.76 -3.89
C PHE A 297 -17.20 -8.30 -3.26
N LYS A 298 -16.25 -7.43 -2.90
CA LYS A 298 -14.99 -7.79 -2.20
C LYS A 298 -15.01 -7.53 -0.69
N GLY A 299 -16.07 -6.97 -0.14
CA GLY A 299 -16.15 -6.69 1.29
C GLY A 299 -17.25 -5.70 1.62
N ILE A 300 -17.77 -5.82 2.83
CA ILE A 300 -18.71 -4.88 3.42
C ILE A 300 -17.90 -3.66 3.87
N ALA A 301 -17.90 -2.60 3.07
CA ALA A 301 -17.38 -1.31 3.48
C ALA A 301 -18.45 -0.59 4.32
N VAL A 302 -18.42 -0.79 5.64
CA VAL A 302 -19.30 -0.08 6.57
C VAL A 302 -18.59 1.16 7.13
N LEU A 303 -19.27 2.30 6.92
CA LEU A 303 -19.16 3.60 7.60
C LEU A 303 -17.85 4.39 7.48
N LYS A 304 -17.89 5.40 6.61
CA LYS A 304 -17.18 6.67 6.84
C LYS A 304 -18.10 7.58 7.65
N LYS A 305 -17.72 7.90 8.88
CA LYS A 305 -18.27 9.06 9.61
C LYS A 305 -17.82 10.29 8.83
N THR A 306 -18.69 10.80 7.97
CA THR A 306 -18.44 12.05 7.26
C THR A 306 -18.97 13.17 8.14
N PHE A 307 -18.14 14.21 8.36
CA PHE A 307 -18.28 15.36 9.26
C PHE A 307 -17.75 15.15 10.69
N PHE A 308 -16.47 15.49 10.88
CA PHE A 308 -16.09 16.81 11.42
C PHE A 308 -15.00 17.41 10.52
#